data_AF-A0A067C679-F1
#
_entry.id   AF-A0A067C679-F1
#
_cell.length_a   1.000
_cell.length_b   1.000
_cell.length_c   1.000
_cell.angle_alpha   90.00
_cell.angle_beta   90.00
_cell.angle_gamma   90.00
#
_symmetry.space_group_name_H-M   'P 1'
#
loop_
_entity.id
_entity.type
_entity.pdbx_description
1 polymer ?
#
loop_
_entity_poly.entity_id
_entity_poly.type
_entity_poly.pdbx_seq_one_letter_code
_entity_poly.pdbx_strand_id
1 'polypeptide(L)'
;MLNQVRFLLWSLLTLNSLLDPLKTLYGYYSSADTSFNRFSPELTIANTFNNVSSRVCSPNGPFLDCYFELPVYGTGSLSGATCRSYYPIDKAPTQHIGNFFGNCTLPSGERIEIPDPARFASTQWSVQTSSLDRTCLEMLGEGDSFACDTITTANGRVINYRVSQTETTKWCKEFGGYYILNRTSGIQEVLVANTSGPFAFTSIPLAFATPAFSLHSLIGCSVTFRVGGTASQITTSAWYGDTVSPWVARTTRTANGNVVTKHGALVHVSTDHLTNGDQNLVRLLYKDIFRLCILGIVIFYRISSIYYPIWLAFRRQHQPFVSWIWQRHLGLVLHKRERHNLCVLFLLSLEAVTSVEDIVVHCQYTVYTNGSSYGSLLLIYMSIMRIVWPCALLLLAFAVSENIFLLGAPVVWVYIPMYVTNQGMSLFQGYRWTGVIVHHYTNSIYNVYTNQLNSLSLYWRLFGVFTLVSPLVIFTLSALWRCTMQTGSISAYLLSPVERRGAIRIDCSVKISPELETILRDSTFSVPPSIARQITRAKLPTTQRCEAGNLAADGLVCLVYGEVHVLGFIDWGLYFPIENMLGHVAVIHGSHAAFDPKVSVVSLVEITACPMVLGITDLG
;
A
#
# COMPACT_ATOMS: atom_id res chain seq x y z
N MET A 1 2.76 -34.68 -2.70
CA MET A 1 1.93 -33.48 -2.87
C MET A 1 1.40 -32.91 -1.55
N LEU A 2 0.62 -33.64 -0.74
CA LEU A 2 0.00 -33.08 0.48
C LEU A 2 1.01 -32.66 1.57
N ASN A 3 2.09 -33.41 1.78
CA ASN A 3 3.17 -33.04 2.71
C ASN A 3 3.93 -31.78 2.25
N GLN A 4 4.07 -31.56 0.93
CA GLN A 4 4.66 -30.35 0.37
C GLN A 4 3.74 -29.14 0.57
N VAL A 5 2.42 -29.32 0.39
CA VAL A 5 1.42 -28.27 0.69
C VAL A 5 1.44 -27.92 2.18
N ARG A 6 1.52 -28.91 3.07
CA ARG A 6 1.64 -28.70 4.52
C ARG A 6 2.90 -27.92 4.88
N PHE A 7 4.05 -28.32 4.32
CA PHE A 7 5.33 -27.65 4.54
C PHE A 7 5.31 -26.21 4.03
N LEU A 8 4.73 -25.99 2.84
CA LEU A 8 4.60 -24.66 2.24
C LEU A 8 3.68 -23.77 3.09
N LEU A 9 2.54 -24.29 3.53
CA LEU A 9 1.60 -23.56 4.40
C LEU A 9 2.24 -23.20 5.74
N TRP A 10 2.91 -24.15 6.37
CA TRP A 10 3.62 -23.96 7.63
C TRP A 10 4.76 -22.94 7.49
N SER A 11 5.52 -23.00 6.39
CA SER A 11 6.62 -22.06 6.13
C SER A 11 6.09 -20.66 5.91
N LEU A 12 5.02 -20.50 5.12
CA LEU A 12 4.38 -19.20 4.90
C LEU A 12 3.82 -18.60 6.19
N LEU A 13 3.12 -19.40 7.01
CA LEU A 13 2.57 -18.94 8.29
C LEU A 13 3.68 -18.50 9.27
N THR A 14 4.75 -19.29 9.36
CA THR A 14 5.87 -19.01 10.28
C THR A 14 6.68 -17.81 9.82
N LEU A 15 7.02 -17.73 8.53
CA LEU A 15 7.78 -16.62 7.95
C LEU A 15 6.98 -15.32 7.96
N ASN A 16 5.67 -15.39 7.70
CA ASN A 16 4.78 -14.24 7.85
C ASN A 16 4.87 -13.69 9.29
N SER A 17 4.71 -14.56 10.27
CA SER A 17 4.62 -14.19 11.67
C SER A 17 5.95 -13.64 12.25
N LEU A 18 7.09 -14.19 11.83
CA LEU A 18 8.42 -13.73 12.26
C LEU A 18 8.81 -12.38 11.64
N LEU A 19 8.37 -12.12 10.41
CA LEU A 19 8.70 -10.89 9.69
C LEU A 19 7.79 -9.71 10.06
N ASP A 20 6.78 -9.87 10.91
CA ASP A 20 5.81 -8.80 11.15
C ASP A 20 6.38 -7.48 11.68
N PRO A 21 7.36 -7.44 12.61
CA PRO A 21 7.98 -6.19 13.03
C PRO A 21 8.67 -5.50 11.86
N LEU A 22 9.41 -6.27 11.05
CA LEU A 22 10.12 -5.80 9.85
C LEU A 22 9.14 -5.28 8.79
N LYS A 23 8.01 -5.96 8.57
CA LYS A 23 6.96 -5.48 7.67
C LYS A 23 6.35 -4.17 8.12
N THR A 24 6.15 -3.98 9.44
CA THR A 24 5.66 -2.70 10.00
C THR A 24 6.53 -1.55 9.56
N LEU A 25 7.84 -1.73 9.76
CA LEU A 25 8.83 -0.68 9.55
C LEU A 25 9.08 -0.48 8.06
N TYR A 26 9.11 -1.56 7.28
CA TYR A 26 9.29 -1.52 5.84
C TYR A 26 8.14 -0.81 5.13
N GLY A 27 6.88 -1.10 5.49
CA GLY A 27 5.73 -0.41 4.89
C GLY A 27 5.78 1.10 5.13
N TYR A 28 6.07 1.51 6.37
CA TYR A 28 6.22 2.92 6.73
C TYR A 28 7.41 3.58 6.00
N TYR A 29 8.59 2.95 6.02
CA TYR A 29 9.80 3.49 5.39
C TYR A 29 9.67 3.59 3.86
N SER A 30 9.07 2.58 3.22
CA SER A 30 8.77 2.60 1.78
C SER A 30 7.77 3.70 1.43
N SER A 31 6.79 4.00 2.29
CA SER A 31 5.81 5.06 2.04
C SER A 31 6.40 6.47 2.13
N ALA A 32 7.45 6.66 2.93
CA ALA A 32 8.07 7.96 3.21
C ALA A 32 9.24 8.31 2.27
N ASP A 33 9.86 7.33 1.59
CA ASP A 33 11.01 7.57 0.71
C ASP A 33 10.71 7.33 -0.78
N THR A 34 10.89 8.39 -1.56
CA THR A 34 10.82 8.44 -3.03
C THR A 34 11.73 7.46 -3.77
N SER A 35 12.80 6.96 -3.15
CA SER A 35 13.72 6.03 -3.81
C SER A 35 13.07 4.66 -4.07
N PHE A 36 12.08 4.28 -3.24
CA PHE A 36 11.40 2.99 -3.28
C PHE A 36 10.09 3.00 -4.10
N ASN A 37 9.43 4.16 -4.22
CA ASN A 37 8.12 4.30 -4.89
C ASN A 37 8.27 4.73 -6.36
N ARG A 38 8.90 3.87 -7.17
CA ARG A 38 8.89 4.01 -8.64
C ARG A 38 7.47 3.87 -9.17
N PHE A 39 6.92 4.90 -9.78
CA PHE A 39 5.61 4.87 -10.41
C PHE A 39 5.78 5.03 -11.92
N SER A 40 5.37 4.01 -12.67
CA SER A 40 5.51 3.96 -14.13
C SER A 40 4.13 3.73 -14.75
N PRO A 41 3.27 4.76 -14.88
CA PRO A 41 1.96 4.60 -15.48
C PRO A 41 2.13 4.12 -16.92
N GLU A 42 1.70 2.89 -17.17
CA GLU A 42 1.51 2.31 -18.49
C GLU A 42 0.04 2.49 -18.86
N LEU A 43 -0.24 3.36 -19.82
CA LEU A 43 -1.61 3.70 -20.25
C LEU A 43 -1.71 3.55 -21.76
N THR A 44 -2.73 2.83 -22.24
CA THR A 44 -3.03 2.71 -23.67
C THR A 44 -4.35 3.42 -24.00
N ILE A 45 -4.31 4.32 -24.98
CA ILE A 45 -5.41 5.24 -25.27
C ILE A 45 -5.67 5.31 -26.76
N ALA A 46 -6.90 4.99 -27.18
CA ALA A 46 -7.29 4.89 -28.58
C ALA A 46 -8.40 5.88 -28.95
N ASN A 47 -8.14 6.78 -29.91
CA ASN A 47 -9.04 7.86 -30.34
C ASN A 47 -9.16 7.92 -31.87
N THR A 48 -10.28 8.45 -32.37
CA THR A 48 -10.52 8.60 -33.80
C THR A 48 -10.51 10.07 -34.20
N PHE A 49 -9.84 10.39 -35.30
CA PHE A 49 -9.63 11.74 -35.82
C PHE A 49 -10.04 11.83 -37.28
N ASN A 50 -10.46 13.02 -37.70
CA ASN A 50 -10.79 13.35 -39.07
C ASN A 50 -9.71 14.25 -39.66
N ASN A 51 -8.92 13.72 -40.59
CA ASN A 51 -7.77 14.42 -41.16
C ASN A 51 -8.12 15.21 -42.45
N VAL A 52 -9.35 15.09 -42.95
CA VAL A 52 -9.73 15.65 -44.27
C VAL A 52 -10.79 16.74 -44.16
N SER A 53 -11.82 16.53 -43.34
CA SER A 53 -12.98 17.44 -43.25
C SER A 53 -13.08 18.19 -41.92
N SER A 54 -12.08 18.05 -41.05
CA SER A 54 -12.00 18.84 -39.83
C SER A 54 -11.81 20.32 -40.15
N ARG A 55 -12.36 21.18 -39.29
CA ARG A 55 -12.34 22.64 -39.44
C ARG A 55 -11.30 23.29 -38.53
N VAL A 56 -10.94 24.54 -38.79
CA VAL A 56 -10.12 25.31 -37.85
C VAL A 56 -10.90 25.51 -36.54
N CYS A 57 -10.26 25.23 -35.40
CA CYS A 57 -10.89 25.37 -34.09
C CYS A 57 -11.20 26.83 -33.75
N SER A 58 -12.34 27.05 -33.07
CA SER A 58 -12.62 28.32 -32.39
C SER A 58 -11.85 28.36 -31.06
N PRO A 59 -11.22 29.50 -30.69
CA PRO A 59 -10.57 29.65 -29.38
C PRO A 59 -11.51 29.45 -28.19
N ASN A 60 -12.81 29.64 -28.39
CA ASN A 60 -13.83 29.51 -27.33
C ASN A 60 -14.47 28.11 -27.27
N GLY A 61 -14.00 27.16 -28.10
CA GLY A 61 -14.60 25.83 -28.22
C GLY A 61 -15.93 25.80 -29.00
N PRO A 62 -16.59 24.63 -29.11
CA PRO A 62 -16.18 23.33 -28.57
C PRO A 62 -15.02 22.70 -29.36
N PHE A 63 -14.09 22.06 -28.65
CA PHE A 63 -12.89 21.42 -29.21
C PHE A 63 -13.17 19.97 -29.67
N LEU A 64 -13.96 19.84 -30.74
CA LEU A 64 -14.35 18.54 -31.31
C LEU A 64 -14.36 18.64 -32.84
N ASP A 65 -13.80 17.62 -33.51
CA ASP A 65 -13.66 17.58 -34.98
C ASP A 65 -13.06 18.86 -35.58
N CYS A 66 -11.98 19.34 -34.97
CA CYS A 66 -11.30 20.57 -35.39
C CYS A 66 -9.78 20.48 -35.23
N TYR A 67 -9.05 21.44 -35.79
CA TYR A 67 -7.60 21.55 -35.64
C TYR A 67 -7.12 22.99 -35.42
N PHE A 68 -5.97 23.16 -34.76
CA PHE A 68 -5.18 24.39 -34.78
C PHE A 68 -3.96 24.22 -35.66
N GLU A 69 -3.74 25.14 -36.59
CA GLU A 69 -2.55 25.18 -37.45
C GLU A 69 -1.67 26.35 -37.03
N LEU A 70 -0.52 26.05 -36.43
CA LEU A 70 0.34 27.04 -35.78
C LEU A 70 1.80 26.90 -36.25
N PRO A 71 2.54 28.01 -36.36
CA PRO A 71 3.98 27.97 -36.58
C PRO A 71 4.70 27.41 -35.35
N VAL A 72 5.84 26.77 -35.58
CA VAL A 72 6.69 26.19 -34.53
C VAL A 72 8.00 26.97 -34.46
N TYR A 73 8.35 27.42 -33.27
CA TYR A 73 9.62 28.07 -32.95
C TYR A 73 10.45 27.21 -31.98
N GLY A 74 11.66 27.66 -31.63
CA GLY A 74 12.50 27.02 -30.62
C GLY A 74 13.71 26.32 -31.21
N THR A 75 14.24 25.33 -30.48
CA THR A 75 15.52 24.66 -30.78
C THR A 75 15.37 23.20 -31.18
N GLY A 76 14.15 22.67 -31.18
CA GLY A 76 13.87 21.28 -31.56
C GLY A 76 13.82 21.05 -33.08
N SER A 77 13.59 19.80 -33.46
CA SER A 77 13.67 19.35 -34.86
C SER A 77 12.55 19.90 -35.74
N LEU A 78 11.43 20.28 -35.11
CA LEU A 78 10.27 20.89 -35.75
C LEU A 78 10.33 22.42 -35.81
N SER A 79 11.41 23.04 -35.36
CA SER A 79 11.54 24.51 -35.40
C SER A 79 11.49 25.02 -36.85
N GLY A 80 10.71 26.07 -37.07
CA GLY A 80 10.40 26.62 -38.40
C GLY A 80 9.28 25.90 -39.16
N ALA A 81 8.77 24.78 -38.65
CA ALA A 81 7.65 24.07 -39.27
C ALA A 81 6.30 24.77 -38.99
N THR A 82 5.29 24.42 -39.78
CA THR A 82 3.88 24.71 -39.45
C THR A 82 3.16 23.40 -39.17
N CYS A 83 2.59 23.26 -37.97
CA CYS A 83 2.01 22.00 -37.49
C CYS A 83 0.54 22.13 -37.15
N ARG A 84 -0.23 21.06 -37.41
CA ARG A 84 -1.66 20.98 -37.16
C ARG A 84 -2.00 20.06 -35.99
N SER A 85 -2.41 20.61 -34.85
CA SER A 85 -2.92 19.82 -33.72
C SER A 85 -4.40 19.51 -33.91
N TYR A 86 -4.79 18.23 -33.93
CA TYR A 86 -6.19 17.80 -34.15
C TYR A 86 -6.89 17.36 -32.86
N TYR A 87 -8.20 17.56 -32.85
CA TYR A 87 -9.12 17.10 -31.81
C TYR A 87 -9.95 15.90 -32.29
N PRO A 88 -10.26 14.94 -31.40
CA PRO A 88 -10.98 13.72 -31.76
C PRO A 88 -12.43 13.99 -32.15
N ILE A 89 -13.04 13.06 -32.89
CA ILE A 89 -14.45 13.11 -33.30
C ILE A 89 -15.37 12.30 -32.39
N ASP A 90 -14.84 11.28 -31.74
CA ASP A 90 -15.60 10.17 -31.18
C ASP A 90 -15.84 10.28 -29.67
N LYS A 91 -15.33 11.32 -28.99
CA LYS A 91 -15.25 11.31 -27.53
C LYS A 91 -15.59 12.60 -26.80
N ALA A 92 -16.09 12.37 -25.59
CA ALA A 92 -16.52 13.35 -24.61
C ALA A 92 -15.32 14.04 -23.91
N PRO A 93 -15.57 15.17 -23.21
CA PRO A 93 -14.55 16.12 -22.77
C PRO A 93 -13.48 15.61 -21.76
N THR A 94 -13.60 14.39 -21.24
CA THR A 94 -12.87 13.91 -20.05
C THR A 94 -11.74 12.94 -20.34
N GLN A 95 -11.19 12.87 -21.56
CA GLN A 95 -10.12 11.90 -21.81
C GLN A 95 -8.72 12.48 -21.53
N HIS A 96 -8.06 11.81 -20.60
CA HIS A 96 -6.69 12.01 -20.17
C HIS A 96 -5.74 11.42 -21.20
N ILE A 97 -4.75 12.19 -21.69
CA ILE A 97 -3.50 11.70 -22.30
C ILE A 97 -3.67 11.10 -23.71
N GLY A 98 -2.75 11.44 -24.61
CA GLY A 98 -2.74 10.89 -25.97
C GLY A 98 -3.67 11.63 -26.94
N ASN A 99 -3.10 12.63 -27.60
CA ASN A 99 -3.70 13.31 -28.74
C ASN A 99 -2.85 13.07 -30.01
N PHE A 100 -3.52 13.06 -31.16
CA PHE A 100 -2.89 13.08 -32.48
C PHE A 100 -2.30 14.47 -32.71
N PHE A 101 -0.97 14.58 -32.68
CA PHE A 101 -0.31 15.87 -32.93
C PHE A 101 -0.45 16.31 -34.39
N GLY A 102 -0.71 15.39 -35.33
CA GLY A 102 -1.17 15.70 -36.67
C GLY A 102 -0.12 15.65 -37.74
N ASN A 103 -0.01 16.71 -38.53
CA ASN A 103 0.96 16.84 -39.61
C ASN A 103 1.72 18.16 -39.51
N CYS A 104 3.01 18.11 -39.81
CA CYS A 104 3.88 19.27 -39.86
C CYS A 104 4.45 19.45 -41.26
N THR A 105 4.44 20.67 -41.75
CA THR A 105 5.15 21.05 -42.97
C THR A 105 6.47 21.70 -42.56
N LEU A 106 7.59 21.04 -42.85
CA LEU A 106 8.93 21.52 -42.58
C LEU A 106 9.28 22.74 -43.45
N PRO A 107 10.30 23.54 -43.09
CA PRO A 107 10.78 24.65 -43.93
C PRO A 107 11.18 24.23 -45.36
N SER A 108 11.58 22.97 -45.54
CA SER A 108 11.90 22.38 -46.85
C SER A 108 10.67 22.12 -47.73
N GLY A 109 9.46 22.28 -47.20
CA GLY A 109 8.20 21.92 -47.86
C GLY A 109 7.79 20.46 -47.65
N GLU A 110 8.63 19.63 -47.02
CA GLU A 110 8.30 18.24 -46.71
C GLU A 110 7.21 18.18 -45.63
N ARG A 111 6.16 17.38 -45.88
CA ARG A 111 5.11 17.10 -44.91
C ARG A 111 5.40 15.81 -44.17
N ILE A 112 5.48 15.88 -42.85
CA ILE A 112 5.60 14.72 -41.96
C ILE A 112 4.30 14.50 -41.19
N GLU A 113 3.99 13.24 -40.89
CA GLU A 113 2.83 12.82 -40.09
C GLU A 113 3.30 12.35 -38.72
N ILE A 114 2.59 12.76 -37.66
CA ILE A 114 2.93 12.49 -36.26
C ILE A 114 1.63 12.12 -35.50
N PRO A 115 1.50 10.86 -35.03
CA PRO A 115 2.48 9.79 -35.06
C PRO A 115 2.53 9.08 -36.43
N ASP A 116 3.71 8.55 -36.73
CA ASP A 116 4.00 7.63 -37.83
C ASP A 116 4.62 6.38 -37.19
N PRO A 117 3.95 5.21 -37.23
CA PRO A 117 4.45 3.99 -36.57
C PRO A 117 5.91 3.64 -36.90
N ALA A 118 6.39 4.02 -38.09
CA ALA A 118 7.77 3.77 -38.51
C ALA A 118 8.78 4.78 -37.95
N ARG A 119 8.40 6.05 -37.76
CA ARG A 119 9.36 7.15 -37.51
C ARG A 119 9.09 7.95 -36.25
N PHE A 120 7.83 8.20 -35.90
CA PHE A 120 7.45 9.11 -34.82
C PHE A 120 6.41 8.51 -33.90
N ALA A 121 6.72 8.43 -32.60
CA ALA A 121 5.71 8.23 -31.57
C ALA A 121 5.36 9.56 -30.93
N SER A 122 4.09 9.78 -30.61
CA SER A 122 3.62 10.99 -29.95
C SER A 122 2.65 10.68 -28.82
N THR A 123 2.75 11.46 -27.74
CA THR A 123 1.78 11.46 -26.65
C THR A 123 1.58 12.88 -26.14
N GLN A 124 0.44 13.14 -25.50
CA GLN A 124 0.20 14.40 -24.81
C GLN A 124 0.30 14.15 -23.31
N TRP A 125 1.13 14.92 -22.61
CA TRP A 125 1.32 14.76 -21.16
C TRP A 125 1.47 16.12 -20.46
N SER A 126 1.40 16.13 -19.14
CA SER A 126 1.50 17.35 -18.34
C SER A 126 2.94 17.87 -18.26
N VAL A 127 3.04 19.19 -18.22
CA VAL A 127 4.26 19.95 -18.00
C VAL A 127 4.04 20.86 -16.80
N GLN A 128 5.07 21.06 -15.99
CA GLN A 128 5.06 22.09 -14.96
C GLN A 128 6.28 23.00 -15.08
N THR A 129 6.04 24.29 -15.05
CA THR A 129 7.07 25.31 -14.95
C THR A 129 7.04 25.96 -13.57
N SER A 130 8.20 26.42 -13.09
CA SER A 130 8.27 27.12 -11.82
C SER A 130 9.36 28.18 -11.81
N SER A 131 9.12 29.32 -11.16
CA SER A 131 10.06 30.43 -11.05
C SER A 131 9.90 31.19 -9.73
N LEU A 132 10.89 31.98 -9.35
CA LEU A 132 10.77 32.96 -8.27
C LEU A 132 9.99 34.20 -8.74
N ASP A 133 10.01 34.48 -10.05
CA ASP A 133 9.29 35.59 -10.66
C ASP A 133 8.06 35.08 -11.42
N ARG A 134 6.88 35.56 -11.03
CA ARG A 134 5.60 35.21 -11.66
C ARG A 134 5.56 35.58 -13.13
N THR A 135 6.13 36.73 -13.50
CA THR A 135 6.04 37.27 -14.87
C THR A 135 6.75 36.36 -15.87
N CYS A 136 7.85 35.73 -15.45
CA CYS A 136 8.57 34.75 -16.26
C CYS A 136 7.73 33.52 -16.66
N LEU A 137 6.64 33.21 -15.94
CA LEU A 137 5.75 32.07 -16.24
C LEU A 137 4.65 32.41 -17.25
N GLU A 138 4.42 33.68 -17.54
CA GLU A 138 3.37 34.12 -18.47
C GLU A 138 3.73 33.81 -19.93
N MET A 139 5.02 33.64 -20.23
CA MET A 139 5.52 33.49 -21.60
C MET A 139 5.22 32.14 -22.25
N LEU A 140 5.22 31.03 -21.49
CA LEU A 140 5.18 29.67 -22.06
C LEU A 140 4.13 28.80 -21.37
N GLY A 141 3.34 28.09 -22.18
CA GLY A 141 2.26 27.21 -21.76
C GLY A 141 0.94 27.92 -21.52
N GLU A 142 -0.17 27.20 -21.66
CA GLU A 142 -1.52 27.75 -21.44
C GLU A 142 -2.04 27.32 -20.07
N GLY A 143 -1.94 28.20 -19.09
CA GLY A 143 -2.36 27.93 -17.73
C GLY A 143 -2.08 29.11 -16.80
N ASP A 144 -2.80 29.16 -15.69
CA ASP A 144 -2.60 30.22 -14.71
C ASP A 144 -1.39 29.91 -13.83
N SER A 145 -0.62 30.96 -13.54
CA SER A 145 0.44 30.91 -12.53
C SER A 145 -0.18 31.00 -11.14
N PHE A 146 0.22 30.10 -10.24
CA PHE A 146 -0.23 30.06 -8.85
C PHE A 146 0.96 29.94 -7.89
N ALA A 147 0.79 30.45 -6.68
CA ALA A 147 1.75 30.29 -5.59
C ALA A 147 1.94 28.80 -5.27
N CYS A 148 3.17 28.33 -5.00
CA CYS A 148 3.38 26.92 -4.69
C CYS A 148 4.52 26.65 -3.69
N ASP A 149 4.37 25.58 -2.90
CA ASP A 149 5.41 25.09 -2.00
C ASP A 149 6.30 24.03 -2.66
N THR A 150 7.55 23.93 -2.19
CA THR A 150 8.52 22.93 -2.64
C THR A 150 9.00 22.02 -1.53
N ILE A 151 9.26 20.77 -1.88
CA ILE A 151 10.01 19.83 -1.05
C ILE A 151 11.13 19.20 -1.89
N THR A 152 12.29 18.98 -1.27
CA THR A 152 13.41 18.27 -1.90
C THR A 152 13.41 16.83 -1.40
N THR A 153 13.39 15.88 -2.33
CA THR A 153 13.43 14.45 -2.01
C THR A 153 14.81 14.02 -1.54
N ALA A 154 14.92 12.82 -0.95
CA ALA A 154 16.21 12.22 -0.58
C ALA A 154 17.18 12.09 -1.78
N ASN A 155 16.64 11.96 -2.99
CA ASN A 155 17.42 11.91 -4.24
C ASN A 155 17.76 13.32 -4.79
N GLY A 156 17.56 14.38 -4.01
CA GLY A 156 17.86 15.76 -4.39
C GLY A 156 16.89 16.37 -5.40
N ARG A 157 15.73 15.75 -5.67
CA ARG A 157 14.77 16.26 -6.64
C ARG A 157 13.79 17.22 -5.99
N VAL A 158 13.55 18.35 -6.65
CA VAL A 158 12.60 19.36 -6.20
C VAL A 158 11.21 19.06 -6.75
N ILE A 159 10.27 18.84 -5.84
CA ILE A 159 8.86 18.54 -6.06
C ILE A 159 8.03 19.75 -5.62
N ASN A 160 7.10 20.22 -6.46
CA ASN A 160 6.14 21.25 -6.08
C ASN A 160 4.81 20.57 -5.71
N TYR A 161 4.17 20.85 -4.58
CA TYR A 161 3.10 19.93 -4.10
C TYR A 161 1.81 20.55 -3.55
N ARG A 162 1.69 21.88 -3.45
CA ARG A 162 0.44 22.56 -3.06
C ARG A 162 0.48 24.05 -3.34
N VAL A 163 -0.68 24.71 -3.29
CA VAL A 163 -0.78 26.17 -3.26
C VAL A 163 -0.29 26.68 -1.90
N SER A 164 0.61 27.68 -1.88
CA SER A 164 1.11 28.25 -0.62
C SER A 164 -0.03 28.89 0.18
N GLN A 165 -0.09 28.60 1.50
CA GLN A 165 -1.16 29.07 2.40
C GLN A 165 -0.84 30.37 3.14
N THR A 166 0.42 30.82 3.15
CA THR A 166 0.87 31.97 3.95
C THR A 166 1.70 32.95 3.12
N GLU A 167 2.89 32.56 2.68
CA GLU A 167 3.81 33.36 1.86
C GLU A 167 4.46 32.47 0.81
N THR A 168 4.55 32.96 -0.43
CA THR A 168 5.10 32.19 -1.54
C THR A 168 6.43 32.77 -1.98
N THR A 169 7.49 31.96 -1.89
CA THR A 169 8.79 32.30 -2.48
C THR A 169 8.88 31.84 -3.94
N LYS A 170 7.88 31.11 -4.41
CA LYS A 170 7.89 30.45 -5.72
C LYS A 170 6.52 30.46 -6.37
N TRP A 171 6.51 30.56 -7.69
CA TRP A 171 5.34 30.44 -8.53
C TRP A 171 5.45 29.18 -9.38
N CYS A 172 4.32 28.51 -9.59
CA CYS A 172 4.18 27.34 -10.43
C CYS A 172 3.11 27.58 -11.49
N LYS A 173 3.24 26.89 -12.62
CA LYS A 173 2.25 26.86 -13.68
C LYS A 173 2.24 25.45 -14.28
N GLU A 174 1.04 24.94 -14.55
CA GLU A 174 0.82 23.59 -15.07
C GLU A 174 -0.02 23.66 -16.34
N PHE A 175 0.38 22.92 -17.37
CA PHE A 175 -0.25 22.92 -18.69
C PHE A 175 0.09 21.64 -19.46
N GLY A 176 -0.56 21.42 -20.61
CA GLY A 176 -0.27 20.28 -21.49
C GLY A 176 0.89 20.53 -22.46
N GLY A 177 1.60 19.47 -22.83
CA GLY A 177 2.59 19.46 -23.91
C GLY A 177 2.47 18.22 -24.79
N TYR A 178 2.83 18.37 -26.07
CA TYR A 178 2.94 17.25 -27.00
C TYR A 178 4.38 16.73 -27.01
N TYR A 179 4.56 15.49 -26.58
CA TYR A 179 5.85 14.82 -26.58
C TYR A 179 5.97 13.99 -27.84
N ILE A 180 7.06 14.19 -28.57
CA ILE A 180 7.32 13.53 -29.85
C ILE A 180 8.66 12.83 -29.74
N LEU A 181 8.65 11.51 -29.87
CA LEU A 181 9.83 10.67 -29.94
C LEU A 181 10.14 10.35 -31.40
N ASN A 182 11.29 10.82 -31.87
CA ASN A 182 11.86 10.33 -33.11
C ASN A 182 12.49 8.96 -32.85
N ARG A 183 11.92 7.91 -33.44
CA ARG A 183 12.35 6.52 -33.23
C ARG A 183 13.70 6.22 -33.86
N THR A 184 14.08 6.96 -34.90
CA THR A 184 15.34 6.78 -35.62
C THR A 184 16.51 7.41 -34.86
N SER A 185 16.35 8.62 -34.34
CA SER A 185 17.40 9.30 -33.57
C SER A 185 17.36 9.00 -32.07
N GLY A 186 16.24 8.48 -31.56
CA GLY A 186 16.00 8.26 -30.12
C GLY A 186 15.81 9.55 -29.32
N ILE A 187 15.76 10.71 -29.99
CA ILE A 187 15.58 12.02 -29.34
C ILE A 187 14.08 12.26 -29.15
N GLN A 188 13.70 12.62 -27.93
CA GLN A 188 12.36 13.11 -27.64
C GLN A 188 12.38 14.63 -27.56
N GLU A 189 11.37 15.29 -28.10
CA GLU A 189 11.12 16.71 -27.95
C GLU A 189 9.73 16.94 -27.36
N VAL A 190 9.53 18.13 -26.79
CA VAL A 190 8.23 18.59 -26.32
C VAL A 190 7.84 19.86 -27.05
N LEU A 191 6.61 19.88 -27.55
CA LEU A 191 5.96 21.05 -28.10
C LEU A 191 5.00 21.61 -27.07
N VAL A 192 5.19 22.88 -26.76
CA VAL A 192 4.37 23.62 -25.80
C VAL A 192 3.73 24.81 -26.49
N ALA A 193 2.46 25.09 -26.19
CA ALA A 193 1.83 26.31 -26.67
C ALA A 193 2.53 27.55 -26.10
N ASN A 194 2.87 28.47 -27.00
CA ASN A 194 3.35 29.80 -26.66
C ASN A 194 2.20 30.79 -26.83
N THR A 195 1.90 31.51 -25.75
CA THR A 195 0.83 32.51 -25.68
C THR A 195 1.35 33.95 -25.58
N SER A 196 2.67 34.16 -25.57
CA SER A 196 3.25 35.50 -25.57
C SER A 196 3.21 36.11 -26.99
N GLY A 197 2.02 36.40 -27.51
CA GLY A 197 1.80 36.93 -28.85
C GLY A 197 0.83 36.08 -29.68
N PRO A 198 0.93 36.10 -31.03
CA PRO A 198 0.19 35.17 -31.88
C PRO A 198 0.46 33.73 -31.47
N PHE A 199 -0.58 32.91 -31.44
CA PHE A 199 -0.45 31.52 -31.03
C PHE A 199 0.60 30.78 -31.86
N ALA A 200 1.51 30.11 -31.18
CA ALA A 200 2.58 29.32 -31.78
C ALA A 200 2.90 28.11 -30.89
N PHE A 201 3.62 27.14 -31.44
CA PHE A 201 4.27 26.11 -30.64
C PHE A 201 5.74 26.46 -30.42
N THR A 202 6.28 26.09 -29.26
CA THR A 202 7.72 26.11 -28.98
C THR A 202 8.21 24.67 -28.87
N SER A 203 9.10 24.25 -29.76
CA SER A 203 9.78 22.96 -29.74
C SER A 203 11.06 22.99 -28.94
N ILE A 204 11.14 22.10 -27.96
CA ILE A 204 12.25 21.98 -27.03
C ILE A 204 12.74 20.53 -27.04
N PRO A 205 13.99 20.27 -27.45
CA PRO A 205 14.56 18.93 -27.39
C PRO A 205 14.84 18.54 -25.94
N LEU A 206 14.54 17.30 -25.58
CA LEU A 206 14.67 16.78 -24.24
C LEU A 206 15.82 15.78 -24.16
N ALA A 207 16.76 16.03 -23.25
CA ALA A 207 17.76 15.02 -22.89
C ALA A 207 17.12 13.96 -21.98
N PHE A 208 17.40 12.68 -22.25
CA PHE A 208 16.74 11.54 -21.61
C PHE A 208 16.80 11.58 -20.07
N ALA A 209 17.97 11.92 -19.52
CA ALA A 209 18.27 11.84 -18.08
C ALA A 209 17.98 13.14 -17.30
N THR A 210 17.49 14.20 -17.95
CA THR A 210 17.25 15.52 -17.32
C THR A 210 15.76 15.88 -17.35
N PRO A 211 14.93 15.28 -16.47
CA PRO A 211 13.50 15.55 -16.41
C PRO A 211 13.17 16.98 -15.95
N ALA A 212 14.14 17.70 -15.40
CA ALA A 212 14.04 19.11 -15.04
C ALA A 212 15.22 19.90 -15.61
N PHE A 213 14.94 21.04 -16.24
CA PHE A 213 15.97 21.91 -16.85
C PHE A 213 15.54 23.38 -16.86
N SER A 214 16.50 24.28 -17.06
CA SER A 214 16.24 25.73 -17.12
C SER A 214 15.83 26.17 -18.53
N LEU A 215 14.83 27.04 -18.62
CA LEU A 215 14.41 27.70 -19.87
C LEU A 215 15.11 29.05 -20.09
N HIS A 216 16.09 29.43 -19.27
CA HIS A 216 16.70 30.76 -19.35
C HIS A 216 17.22 31.13 -20.74
N SER A 217 17.77 30.17 -21.49
CA SER A 217 18.23 30.40 -22.86
C SER A 217 17.11 30.64 -23.89
N LEU A 218 15.88 30.20 -23.61
CA LEU A 218 14.74 30.30 -24.52
C LEU A 218 13.87 31.54 -24.26
N ILE A 219 13.71 31.92 -22.98
CA ILE A 219 12.82 33.01 -22.58
C ILE A 219 13.55 34.18 -21.90
N GLY A 220 14.88 34.10 -21.71
CA GLY A 220 15.67 35.13 -21.01
C GLY A 220 15.42 35.21 -19.49
N CYS A 221 14.66 34.26 -18.94
CA CYS A 221 14.07 34.31 -17.61
C CYS A 221 14.39 33.02 -16.83
N SER A 222 14.63 33.11 -15.52
CA SER A 222 14.94 31.92 -14.70
C SER A 222 13.67 31.11 -14.43
N VAL A 223 13.36 30.17 -15.34
CA VAL A 223 12.23 29.24 -15.20
C VAL A 223 12.74 27.82 -15.27
N THR A 224 12.35 27.00 -14.30
CA THR A 224 12.60 25.56 -14.34
C THR A 224 11.42 24.86 -15.01
N PHE A 225 11.66 24.17 -16.11
CA PHE A 225 10.74 23.27 -16.77
C PHE A 225 10.89 21.87 -16.18
N ARG A 226 9.77 21.20 -15.87
CA ARG A 226 9.71 19.81 -15.40
C ARG A 226 8.79 19.01 -16.30
N VAL A 227 9.27 17.85 -16.76
CA VAL A 227 8.48 16.85 -17.46
C VAL A 227 7.60 16.13 -16.47
N GLY A 228 6.31 16.00 -16.80
CA GLY A 228 5.32 15.62 -15.81
C GLY A 228 5.09 16.80 -14.88
N GLY A 229 3.87 17.33 -14.91
CA GLY A 229 3.44 18.16 -13.80
C GLY A 229 3.61 17.37 -12.52
N THR A 230 3.82 18.05 -11.39
CA THR A 230 3.80 17.33 -10.13
C THR A 230 2.34 16.98 -9.82
N ALA A 231 1.81 16.01 -10.56
CA ALA A 231 0.44 15.59 -10.51
C ALA A 231 0.25 14.96 -9.14
N SER A 232 -0.45 15.69 -8.29
CA SER A 232 -0.82 15.18 -7.00
C SER A 232 -1.86 14.10 -7.22
N GLN A 233 -1.48 12.84 -6.99
CA GLN A 233 -2.33 11.69 -7.29
C GLN A 233 -3.42 11.50 -6.24
N ILE A 234 -3.20 12.04 -5.04
CA ILE A 234 -4.06 11.88 -3.88
C ILE A 234 -4.01 13.17 -3.08
N THR A 235 -5.15 13.63 -2.59
CA THR A 235 -5.20 14.52 -1.44
C THR A 235 -6.31 14.14 -0.48
N THR A 236 -6.03 14.31 0.80
CA THR A 236 -6.97 14.07 1.88
C THR A 236 -6.81 15.12 2.94
N SER A 237 -7.92 15.47 3.57
CA SER A 237 -7.92 16.24 4.82
C SER A 237 -7.83 15.24 5.98
N ALA A 238 -6.70 15.17 6.68
CA ALA A 238 -6.66 14.41 7.93
C ALA A 238 -7.29 15.24 9.07
N TRP A 239 -7.56 14.59 10.21
CA TRP A 239 -7.94 15.29 11.45
C TRP A 239 -6.88 16.30 11.89
N TYR A 240 -5.67 16.13 11.38
CA TYR A 240 -4.51 16.95 11.59
C TYR A 240 -3.94 17.32 10.20
N GLY A 241 -4.70 18.04 9.38
CA GLY A 241 -4.21 18.70 8.16
C GLY A 241 -3.98 17.84 6.90
N ASP A 242 -3.54 18.51 5.84
CA ASP A 242 -3.55 17.96 4.48
C ASP A 242 -2.42 16.97 4.22
N THR A 243 -2.74 15.93 3.47
CA THR A 243 -1.75 15.02 2.90
C THR A 243 -1.88 15.01 1.39
N VAL A 244 -0.75 15.02 0.68
CA VAL A 244 -0.70 15.06 -0.78
C VAL A 244 0.31 14.04 -1.27
N SER A 245 0.01 13.34 -2.36
CA SER A 245 0.97 12.43 -3.00
C SER A 245 1.45 12.96 -4.35
N PRO A 246 2.46 13.85 -4.37
CA PRO A 246 3.05 14.36 -5.61
C PRO A 246 3.87 13.31 -6.35
N TRP A 247 3.76 13.29 -7.67
CA TRP A 247 4.59 12.46 -8.56
C TRP A 247 5.54 13.31 -9.41
N VAL A 248 6.78 12.86 -9.62
CA VAL A 248 7.78 13.55 -10.47
C VAL A 248 8.45 12.59 -11.44
N ALA A 249 8.66 13.00 -12.69
CA ALA A 249 9.34 12.14 -13.67
C ALA A 249 10.83 11.89 -13.33
N ARG A 250 11.30 10.68 -13.62
CA ARG A 250 12.71 10.24 -13.58
C ARG A 250 13.43 10.49 -14.89
N THR A 251 12.70 10.37 -15.98
CA THR A 251 13.21 10.48 -17.35
C THR A 251 12.30 11.40 -18.13
N THR A 252 12.84 12.02 -19.17
CA THR A 252 12.00 12.81 -20.06
C THR A 252 11.12 11.93 -20.95
N ARG A 253 11.48 10.65 -21.16
CA ARG A 253 10.74 9.69 -21.99
C ARG A 253 9.30 9.51 -21.49
N THR A 254 8.35 9.84 -22.37
CA THR A 254 6.90 9.77 -22.15
C THR A 254 6.18 9.10 -23.32
N ALA A 255 6.59 9.41 -24.56
CA ALA A 255 6.08 8.75 -25.77
C ALA A 255 6.82 7.41 -25.96
N ASN A 256 6.07 6.31 -26.08
CA ASN A 256 6.65 4.99 -26.30
C ASN A 256 6.15 4.34 -27.58
N GLY A 257 4.84 4.19 -27.71
CA GLY A 257 4.17 3.47 -28.79
C GLY A 257 3.03 4.26 -29.41
N ASN A 258 2.85 4.15 -30.72
CA ASN A 258 1.56 4.42 -31.34
C ASN A 258 1.24 3.34 -32.37
N VAL A 259 -0.03 2.95 -32.44
CA VAL A 259 -0.60 2.14 -33.51
C VAL A 259 -1.59 3.03 -34.25
N VAL A 260 -1.40 3.15 -35.57
CA VAL A 260 -2.23 4.01 -36.42
C VAL A 260 -2.92 3.14 -37.46
N THR A 261 -4.24 3.20 -37.52
CA THR A 261 -5.05 2.56 -38.56
C THR A 261 -5.86 3.63 -39.31
N LYS A 262 -5.81 3.59 -40.64
CA LYS A 262 -6.49 4.57 -41.51
C LYS A 262 -7.65 3.90 -42.23
N HIS A 263 -8.84 4.49 -42.14
CA HIS A 263 -10.06 4.06 -42.85
C HIS A 263 -10.68 5.26 -43.57
N GLY A 264 -10.31 5.46 -44.84
CA GLY A 264 -10.75 6.63 -45.61
C GLY A 264 -10.22 7.94 -45.00
N ALA A 265 -11.14 8.85 -44.66
CA ALA A 265 -10.81 10.13 -44.02
C ALA A 265 -10.55 10.03 -42.50
N LEU A 266 -10.88 8.88 -41.89
CA LEU A 266 -10.76 8.65 -40.47
C LEU A 266 -9.42 7.99 -40.13
N VAL A 267 -8.75 8.54 -39.11
CA VAL A 267 -7.50 8.03 -38.57
C VAL A 267 -7.74 7.61 -37.14
N HIS A 268 -7.58 6.32 -36.87
CA HIS A 268 -7.66 5.77 -35.53
C HIS A 268 -6.25 5.61 -34.97
N VAL A 269 -6.00 6.19 -33.80
CA VAL A 269 -4.68 6.25 -33.17
C VAL A 269 -4.78 5.69 -31.77
N SER A 270 -4.08 4.57 -31.53
CA SER A 270 -3.80 4.05 -30.20
C SER A 270 -2.42 4.50 -29.74
N THR A 271 -2.32 5.07 -28.55
CA THR A 271 -1.08 5.62 -27.97
C THR A 271 -0.73 4.85 -26.71
N ASP A 272 0.50 4.35 -26.64
CA ASP A 272 1.08 3.73 -25.45
C ASP A 272 1.96 4.77 -24.74
N HIS A 273 1.50 5.20 -23.58
CA HIS A 273 2.20 6.11 -22.69
C HIS A 273 3.05 5.32 -21.69
N LEU A 274 4.30 5.74 -21.52
CA LEU A 274 5.20 5.21 -20.49
C LEU A 274 6.09 6.34 -19.97
N THR A 275 5.84 6.78 -18.74
CA THR A 275 6.73 7.72 -18.06
C THR A 275 7.21 7.14 -16.75
N ASN A 276 8.51 6.95 -16.58
CA ASN A 276 9.03 6.57 -15.27
C ASN A 276 9.05 7.79 -14.36
N GLY A 277 8.57 7.64 -13.13
CA GLY A 277 8.69 8.67 -12.11
C GLY A 277 8.73 8.13 -10.70
N ASP A 278 8.78 9.06 -9.76
CA ASP A 278 8.81 8.83 -8.33
C ASP A 278 7.60 9.49 -7.71
N GLN A 279 6.88 8.73 -6.90
CA GLN A 279 5.79 9.24 -6.09
C GLN A 279 6.31 9.47 -4.67
N ASN A 280 6.07 10.65 -4.13
CA ASN A 280 6.27 10.92 -2.72
C ASN A 280 4.93 11.12 -2.04
N LEU A 281 4.89 10.89 -0.74
CA LEU A 281 3.74 11.24 0.06
C LEU A 281 4.16 12.30 1.07
N VAL A 282 3.64 13.51 0.89
CA VAL A 282 3.97 14.68 1.68
C VAL A 282 2.91 14.86 2.76
N ARG A 283 3.36 14.83 4.01
CA ARG A 283 2.53 14.89 5.23
C ARG A 283 3.02 15.98 6.17
N LEU A 284 2.18 16.30 7.14
CA LEU A 284 2.55 17.11 8.28
C LEU A 284 3.29 16.27 9.32
N LEU A 285 4.35 16.85 9.91
CA LEU A 285 5.27 16.14 10.81
C LEU A 285 4.58 15.44 11.99
N TYR A 286 3.57 16.08 12.59
CA TYR A 286 2.87 15.50 13.74
C TYR A 286 2.07 14.24 13.37
N LYS A 287 1.65 14.08 12.10
CA LYS A 287 0.91 12.91 11.63
C LYS A 287 1.85 11.70 11.63
N ASP A 288 3.07 11.90 11.19
CA ASP A 288 4.13 10.89 11.21
C ASP A 288 4.53 10.53 12.64
N ILE A 289 4.68 11.51 13.54
CA ILE A 289 4.94 11.25 14.96
C ILE A 289 3.83 10.40 15.58
N PHE A 290 2.57 10.77 15.36
CA PHE A 290 1.43 10.05 15.93
C PHE A 290 1.37 8.59 15.45
N ARG A 291 1.60 8.35 14.16
CA ARG A 291 1.67 6.99 13.60
C ARG A 291 2.84 6.21 14.17
N LEU A 292 4.03 6.82 14.26
CA LEU A 292 5.19 6.19 14.87
C LEU A 292 4.96 5.84 16.34
N CYS A 293 4.24 6.68 17.11
CA CYS A 293 3.85 6.36 18.48
C CYS A 293 2.94 5.12 18.53
N ILE A 294 1.91 5.03 17.68
CA ILE A 294 1.03 3.86 17.61
C ILE A 294 1.82 2.61 17.26
N LEU A 295 2.64 2.67 16.20
CA LEU A 295 3.46 1.56 15.76
C LEU A 295 4.47 1.14 16.84
N GLY A 296 5.06 2.10 17.54
CA GLY A 296 5.97 1.87 18.67
C GLY A 296 5.29 1.11 19.81
N ILE A 297 4.06 1.49 20.20
CA ILE A 297 3.27 0.81 21.23
C ILE A 297 2.95 -0.64 20.81
N VAL A 298 2.52 -0.83 19.56
CA VAL A 298 2.21 -2.17 19.03
C VAL A 298 3.47 -3.05 18.97
N ILE A 299 4.60 -2.49 18.51
CA ILE A 299 5.88 -3.21 18.46
C ILE A 299 6.33 -3.58 19.87
N PHE A 300 6.23 -2.65 20.83
CA PHE A 300 6.55 -2.91 22.23
C PHE A 300 5.71 -4.05 22.80
N TYR A 301 4.39 -4.04 22.57
CA TYR A 301 3.51 -5.14 22.98
C TYR A 301 3.93 -6.47 22.38
N ARG A 302 4.19 -6.52 21.06
CA ARG A 302 4.59 -7.76 20.38
C ARG A 302 5.92 -8.30 20.90
N ILE A 303 6.91 -7.44 21.10
CA ILE A 303 8.21 -7.84 21.64
C ILE A 303 8.07 -8.38 23.06
N SER A 304 7.41 -7.61 23.94
CA SER A 304 7.30 -7.95 25.37
C SER A 304 6.40 -9.15 25.64
N SER A 305 5.29 -9.27 24.92
CA SER A 305 4.21 -10.21 25.25
C SER A 305 4.15 -11.43 24.33
N ILE A 306 4.79 -11.41 23.16
CA ILE A 306 4.74 -12.54 22.21
C ILE A 306 6.15 -13.07 21.94
N TYR A 307 7.06 -12.24 21.44
CA TYR A 307 8.38 -12.71 21.01
C TYR A 307 9.31 -13.06 22.18
N TYR A 308 9.29 -12.28 23.26
CA TYR A 308 10.12 -12.55 24.44
C TYR A 308 9.79 -13.88 25.12
N PRO A 309 8.52 -14.24 25.39
CA PRO A 309 8.16 -15.55 25.95
C PRO A 309 8.57 -16.72 25.06
N ILE A 310 8.41 -16.59 23.74
CA ILE A 310 8.81 -17.62 22.78
C ILE A 310 10.33 -17.80 22.77
N TRP A 311 11.07 -16.70 22.83
CA TRP A 311 12.52 -16.73 22.94
C TRP A 311 12.97 -17.41 24.24
N LEU A 312 12.31 -17.13 25.36
CA LEU A 312 12.57 -17.82 26.63
C LEU A 312 12.29 -19.33 26.53
N ALA A 313 11.16 -19.72 25.92
CA ALA A 313 10.80 -21.11 25.70
C ALA A 313 11.82 -21.82 24.81
N PHE A 314 12.28 -21.17 23.74
CA PHE A 314 13.35 -21.66 22.88
C PHE A 314 14.66 -21.88 23.65
N ARG A 315 15.08 -20.88 24.45
CA ARG A 315 16.33 -20.95 25.20
C ARG A 315 16.37 -22.13 26.18
N ARG A 316 15.21 -22.50 26.72
CA ARG A 316 15.04 -23.63 27.66
C ARG A 316 15.17 -25.01 27.00
N GLN A 317 15.10 -25.09 25.67
CA GLN A 317 15.08 -26.38 24.94
C GLN A 317 16.49 -26.88 24.57
N HIS A 318 17.52 -26.03 24.66
CA HIS A 318 18.92 -26.38 24.38
C HIS A 318 19.15 -27.08 23.02
N GLN A 319 18.37 -26.73 21.99
CA GLN A 319 18.48 -27.28 20.63
C GLN A 319 18.56 -26.15 19.60
N PRO A 320 19.11 -26.41 18.39
CA PRO A 320 19.02 -25.46 17.27
C PRO A 320 17.57 -25.07 16.95
N PHE A 321 17.35 -23.80 16.58
CA PHE A 321 16.00 -23.25 16.32
C PHE A 321 15.25 -24.04 15.24
N VAL A 322 15.94 -24.40 14.16
CA VAL A 322 15.35 -25.16 13.04
C VAL A 322 14.92 -26.55 13.48
N SER A 323 15.73 -27.26 14.26
CA SER A 323 15.37 -28.60 14.75
C SER A 323 14.23 -28.56 15.76
N TRP A 324 14.19 -27.53 16.62
CA TRP A 324 13.11 -27.34 17.58
C TRP A 324 11.77 -27.07 16.89
N ILE A 325 11.73 -26.20 15.88
CA ILE A 325 10.48 -25.85 15.18
C ILE A 325 10.04 -26.98 14.24
N TRP A 326 10.98 -27.71 13.63
CA TRP A 326 10.66 -28.84 12.75
C TRP A 326 9.86 -29.95 13.45
N GLN A 327 10.02 -30.10 14.77
CA GLN A 327 9.32 -31.09 15.58
C GLN A 327 7.88 -30.66 15.97
N ARG A 328 7.46 -29.42 15.65
CA ARG A 328 6.18 -28.83 16.08
C ARG A 328 5.16 -28.80 14.93
N HIS A 329 3.93 -29.26 15.18
CA HIS A 329 3.02 -29.65 14.10
C HIS A 329 2.13 -28.55 13.53
N LEU A 330 1.85 -27.50 14.30
CA LEU A 330 0.90 -26.44 13.93
C LEU A 330 1.58 -25.17 13.40
N GLY A 331 2.92 -25.12 13.41
CA GLY A 331 3.65 -23.88 13.18
C GLY A 331 3.42 -22.88 14.31
N LEU A 332 4.14 -21.76 14.26
CA LEU A 332 4.01 -20.70 15.25
C LEU A 332 2.90 -19.73 14.79
N VAL A 333 1.71 -19.86 15.37
CA VAL A 333 0.60 -18.94 15.07
C VAL A 333 0.69 -17.74 16.02
N LEU A 334 1.64 -16.84 15.75
CA LEU A 334 1.98 -15.69 16.61
C LEU A 334 0.83 -14.68 16.77
N HIS A 335 -0.12 -14.67 15.84
CA HIS A 335 -1.16 -13.64 15.83
C HIS A 335 -2.29 -13.86 16.83
N LYS A 336 -2.44 -15.04 17.46
CA LYS A 336 -3.62 -15.36 18.30
C LYS A 336 -3.80 -14.38 19.45
N ARG A 337 -2.70 -14.07 20.14
CA ARG A 337 -2.71 -13.20 21.32
C ARG A 337 -3.01 -11.75 21.00
N GLU A 338 -2.52 -11.25 19.86
CA GLU A 338 -2.83 -9.89 19.38
C GLU A 338 -4.32 -9.68 19.12
N ARG A 339 -5.05 -10.73 18.73
CA ARG A 339 -6.51 -10.68 18.44
C ARG A 339 -7.39 -10.63 19.68
N HIS A 340 -6.84 -11.02 20.83
CA HIS A 340 -7.57 -10.99 22.08
C HIS A 340 -7.35 -9.68 22.85
N ASN A 341 -6.37 -8.87 22.44
CA ASN A 341 -6.10 -7.57 23.05
C ASN A 341 -6.85 -6.45 22.30
N LEU A 342 -8.00 -6.06 22.84
CA LEU A 342 -8.85 -5.02 22.26
C LEU A 342 -8.13 -3.67 22.11
N CYS A 343 -7.24 -3.32 23.05
CA CYS A 343 -6.47 -2.08 22.97
C CYS A 343 -5.52 -2.09 21.76
N VAL A 344 -4.80 -3.19 21.56
CA VAL A 344 -3.91 -3.34 20.39
C VAL A 344 -4.71 -3.36 19.08
N LEU A 345 -5.85 -4.05 19.04
CA LEU A 345 -6.74 -4.04 17.87
C LEU A 345 -7.29 -2.64 17.57
N PHE A 346 -7.61 -1.86 18.60
CA PHE A 346 -8.04 -0.47 18.46
C PHE A 346 -6.93 0.42 17.89
N LEU A 347 -5.72 0.33 18.47
CA LEU A 347 -4.56 1.06 17.99
C LEU A 347 -4.23 0.72 16.53
N LEU A 348 -4.27 -0.56 16.17
CA LEU A 348 -4.06 -1.01 14.79
C LEU A 348 -5.18 -0.54 13.84
N SER A 349 -6.42 -0.49 14.31
CA SER A 349 -7.53 0.02 13.49
C SER A 349 -7.41 1.52 13.25
N LEU A 350 -6.93 2.26 14.25
CA LEU A 350 -6.66 3.68 14.12
C LEU A 350 -5.46 3.94 13.20
N GLU A 351 -4.43 3.11 13.27
CA GLU A 351 -3.33 3.10 12.30
C GLU A 351 -3.84 2.83 10.87
N ALA A 352 -4.80 1.92 10.72
CA ALA A 352 -5.38 1.62 9.42
C ALA A 352 -6.14 2.77 8.79
N VAL A 353 -7.00 3.44 9.56
CA VAL A 353 -7.74 4.61 9.10
C VAL A 353 -6.78 5.76 8.76
N THR A 354 -5.73 5.96 9.58
CA THR A 354 -4.75 7.03 9.35
C THR A 354 -3.77 6.75 8.21
N SER A 355 -3.57 5.49 7.85
CA SER A 355 -2.64 5.05 6.80
C SER A 355 -3.33 4.73 5.47
N VAL A 356 -4.63 4.99 5.34
CA VAL A 356 -5.38 4.65 4.12
C VAL A 356 -4.80 5.26 2.85
N GLU A 357 -4.21 6.44 2.94
CA GLU A 357 -3.52 7.07 1.81
C GLU A 357 -2.28 6.28 1.39
N ASP A 358 -1.51 5.74 2.35
CA ASP A 358 -0.39 4.84 2.04
C ASP A 358 -0.90 3.60 1.32
N ILE A 359 -2.02 3.04 1.78
CA ILE A 359 -2.62 1.87 1.15
C ILE A 359 -3.00 2.19 -0.30
N VAL A 360 -3.61 3.34 -0.58
CA VAL A 360 -3.97 3.73 -1.95
C VAL A 360 -2.70 3.89 -2.81
N VAL A 361 -1.68 4.61 -2.33
CA VAL A 361 -0.41 4.77 -3.06
C VAL A 361 0.25 3.42 -3.32
N HIS A 362 0.28 2.53 -2.32
CA HIS A 362 0.87 1.20 -2.47
C HIS A 362 0.06 0.30 -3.41
N CYS A 363 -1.27 0.39 -3.41
CA CYS A 363 -2.12 -0.31 -4.38
C CYS A 363 -1.84 0.19 -5.79
N GLN A 364 -1.77 1.51 -5.99
CA GLN A 364 -1.43 2.13 -7.27
C GLN A 364 -0.04 1.70 -7.74
N TYR A 365 0.97 1.77 -6.86
CA TYR A 365 2.30 1.24 -7.15
C TYR A 365 2.24 -0.22 -7.57
N THR A 366 1.44 -1.04 -6.89
CA THR A 366 1.45 -2.47 -7.19
C THR A 366 0.80 -2.80 -8.54
N VAL A 367 -0.23 -2.05 -8.93
CA VAL A 367 -0.93 -2.24 -10.21
C VAL A 367 -0.15 -1.63 -11.38
N TYR A 368 0.48 -0.45 -11.17
CA TYR A 368 1.15 0.30 -12.24
C TYR A 368 2.65 0.04 -12.33
N THR A 369 3.30 -0.56 -11.34
CA THR A 369 4.74 -0.86 -11.41
C THR A 369 4.98 -2.19 -12.10
N ASN A 370 5.82 -2.17 -13.13
CA ASN A 370 6.20 -3.34 -13.92
C ASN A 370 6.76 -4.46 -13.02
N GLY A 371 6.18 -5.67 -13.12
CA GLY A 371 6.25 -6.81 -12.17
C GLY A 371 7.63 -7.47 -11.94
N SER A 372 8.71 -6.72 -12.13
CA SER A 372 10.11 -7.18 -12.04
C SER A 372 10.63 -7.38 -10.61
N SER A 373 9.95 -6.87 -9.56
CA SER A 373 10.31 -7.09 -8.15
C SER A 373 9.20 -7.82 -7.37
N TYR A 374 9.11 -9.14 -7.58
CA TYR A 374 8.17 -10.00 -6.84
C TYR A 374 8.36 -9.91 -5.31
N GLY A 375 9.59 -9.68 -4.83
CA GLY A 375 9.88 -9.57 -3.39
C GLY A 375 9.31 -8.30 -2.76
N SER A 376 9.48 -7.14 -3.41
CA SER A 376 8.91 -5.87 -2.93
C SER A 376 7.38 -5.91 -2.97
N LEU A 377 6.83 -6.46 -4.05
CA LEU A 377 5.39 -6.62 -4.24
C LEU A 377 4.76 -7.53 -3.17
N LEU A 378 5.43 -8.62 -2.80
CA LEU A 378 5.02 -9.51 -1.71
C LEU A 378 5.05 -8.79 -0.34
N LEU A 379 6.10 -8.04 -0.03
CA LEU A 379 6.19 -7.28 1.23
C LEU A 379 5.13 -6.18 1.31
N ILE A 380 4.83 -5.49 0.20
CA ILE A 380 3.78 -4.48 0.10
C ILE A 380 2.40 -5.12 0.34
N TYR A 381 2.10 -6.24 -0.32
CA TYR A 381 0.84 -6.96 -0.08
C TYR A 381 0.71 -7.49 1.35
N MET A 382 1.79 -8.01 1.92
CA MET A 382 1.80 -8.43 3.32
C MET A 382 1.59 -7.25 4.29
N SER A 383 2.08 -6.05 3.94
CA SER A 383 1.83 -4.82 4.68
C SER A 383 0.36 -4.40 4.61
N ILE A 384 -0.24 -4.35 3.41
CA ILE A 384 -1.66 -3.99 3.22
C ILE A 384 -2.59 -4.94 3.99
N MET A 385 -2.32 -6.25 3.92
CA MET A 385 -3.07 -7.29 4.64
C MET A 385 -3.14 -7.07 6.16
N ARG A 386 -2.05 -6.60 6.75
CA ARG A 386 -1.95 -6.39 8.19
C ARG A 386 -2.89 -5.29 8.67
N ILE A 387 -3.13 -4.29 7.82
CA ILE A 387 -3.76 -3.04 8.20
C ILE A 387 -5.30 -3.14 8.10
N VAL A 388 -5.83 -3.90 7.14
CA VAL A 388 -7.30 -3.97 6.93
C VAL A 388 -7.99 -4.93 7.91
N TRP A 389 -7.27 -5.96 8.38
CA TRP A 389 -7.77 -7.02 9.26
C TRP A 389 -8.23 -6.59 10.67
N PRO A 390 -7.51 -5.71 11.39
CA PRO A 390 -7.85 -5.31 12.76
C PRO A 390 -9.20 -4.57 12.82
N CYS A 391 -9.51 -3.75 11.81
CA CYS A 391 -10.79 -3.07 11.68
C CYS A 391 -11.95 -4.06 11.49
N ALA A 392 -11.72 -5.10 10.70
CA ALA A 392 -12.68 -6.18 10.45
C ALA A 392 -12.95 -7.00 11.72
N LEU A 393 -11.94 -7.23 12.55
CA LEU A 393 -12.08 -7.91 13.83
C LEU A 393 -12.80 -7.10 14.90
N LEU A 394 -12.53 -5.79 14.97
CA LEU A 394 -13.21 -4.92 15.94
C LEU A 394 -14.73 -4.93 15.73
N LEU A 395 -15.18 -5.09 14.49
CA LEU A 395 -16.59 -5.20 14.13
C LEU A 395 -17.19 -6.58 14.36
N LEU A 396 -16.38 -7.64 14.44
CA LEU A 396 -16.83 -9.02 14.67
C LEU A 396 -16.15 -9.60 15.91
N ALA A 397 -16.65 -9.15 17.06
CA ALA A 397 -16.25 -9.64 18.36
C ALA A 397 -16.21 -11.18 18.42
N PHE A 398 -14.99 -11.71 18.64
CA PHE A 398 -14.66 -13.01 19.23
C PHE A 398 -15.09 -14.34 18.57
N ALA A 399 -15.57 -14.38 17.33
CA ALA A 399 -15.93 -15.67 16.71
C ALA A 399 -15.20 -15.96 15.40
N VAL A 400 -14.16 -16.80 15.52
CA VAL A 400 -13.46 -17.56 14.45
C VAL A 400 -12.32 -16.84 13.72
N SER A 401 -11.14 -16.79 14.36
CA SER A 401 -9.98 -16.07 13.84
C SER A 401 -9.06 -16.87 12.90
N GLU A 402 -9.03 -18.21 12.96
CA GLU A 402 -8.01 -19.01 12.22
C GLU A 402 -8.30 -19.14 10.72
N ASN A 403 -9.57 -19.18 10.32
CA ASN A 403 -9.96 -19.33 8.92
C ASN A 403 -9.88 -18.00 8.14
N ILE A 404 -9.87 -16.85 8.85
CA ILE A 404 -9.80 -15.52 8.23
C ILE A 404 -8.51 -15.32 7.45
N PHE A 405 -7.40 -15.80 8.00
CA PHE A 405 -6.10 -15.67 7.35
C PHE A 405 -6.01 -16.52 6.07
N LEU A 406 -6.56 -17.74 6.08
CA LEU A 406 -6.49 -18.67 4.95
C LEU A 406 -7.46 -18.32 3.82
N LEU A 407 -8.68 -17.89 4.15
CA LEU A 407 -9.73 -17.60 3.17
C LEU A 407 -9.72 -16.13 2.72
N GLY A 408 -9.36 -15.21 3.62
CA GLY A 408 -9.36 -13.77 3.35
C GLY A 408 -8.12 -13.30 2.59
N ALA A 409 -6.93 -13.87 2.87
CA ALA A 409 -5.68 -13.40 2.27
C ALA A 409 -5.64 -13.46 0.73
N PRO A 410 -6.07 -14.56 0.06
CA PRO A 410 -6.04 -14.61 -1.40
C PRO A 410 -6.96 -13.58 -2.07
N VAL A 411 -8.13 -13.32 -1.49
CA VAL A 411 -9.07 -12.30 -1.99
C VAL A 411 -8.46 -10.91 -1.84
N VAL A 412 -7.86 -10.60 -0.69
CA VAL A 412 -7.19 -9.32 -0.47
C VAL A 412 -5.98 -9.13 -1.38
N TRP A 413 -5.21 -10.18 -1.67
CA TRP A 413 -3.98 -10.06 -2.47
C TRP A 413 -4.21 -9.63 -3.92
N VAL A 414 -5.40 -9.91 -4.46
CA VAL A 414 -5.70 -9.66 -5.87
C VAL A 414 -6.80 -8.61 -6.02
N TYR A 415 -7.90 -8.76 -5.28
CA TYR A 415 -9.08 -7.90 -5.45
C TYR A 415 -8.89 -6.50 -4.88
N ILE A 416 -8.37 -6.38 -3.65
CA ILE A 416 -8.23 -5.07 -2.99
C ILE A 416 -7.29 -4.13 -3.78
N PRO A 417 -6.10 -4.54 -4.24
CA PRO A 417 -5.22 -3.69 -5.03
C PRO A 417 -5.89 -3.16 -6.30
N MET A 418 -6.54 -4.03 -7.07
CA MET A 418 -7.23 -3.61 -8.30
C MET A 418 -8.42 -2.69 -8.01
N TYR A 419 -9.26 -3.06 -7.03
CA TYR A 419 -10.45 -2.28 -6.66
C TYR A 419 -10.07 -0.92 -6.09
N VAL A 420 -9.14 -0.87 -5.12
CA VAL A 420 -8.66 0.36 -4.49
C VAL A 420 -7.92 1.24 -5.48
N THR A 421 -7.18 0.67 -6.43
CA THR A 421 -6.54 1.45 -7.49
C THR A 421 -7.60 2.10 -8.37
N ASN A 422 -8.58 1.34 -8.88
CA ASN A 422 -9.61 1.87 -9.76
C ASN A 422 -10.50 2.91 -9.05
N GLN A 423 -10.96 2.61 -7.84
CA GLN A 423 -11.78 3.52 -7.04
C GLN A 423 -10.98 4.72 -6.54
N GLY A 424 -9.77 4.50 -6.04
CA GLY A 424 -8.87 5.55 -5.57
C GLY A 424 -8.56 6.55 -6.67
N MET A 425 -8.31 6.08 -7.89
CA MET A 425 -8.23 6.95 -9.06
C MET A 425 -9.51 7.77 -9.19
N SER A 426 -10.70 7.16 -9.31
CA SER A 426 -11.95 7.92 -9.45
C SER A 426 -12.22 8.95 -8.33
N LEU A 427 -11.78 8.68 -7.10
CA LEU A 427 -12.01 9.53 -5.94
C LEU A 427 -11.08 10.76 -5.87
N PHE A 428 -9.84 10.64 -6.36
CA PHE A 428 -8.83 11.71 -6.27
C PHE A 428 -8.59 12.48 -7.56
N GLN A 429 -9.50 12.31 -8.51
CA GLN A 429 -9.48 12.94 -9.81
C GLN A 429 -9.94 14.41 -9.74
N GLY A 430 -9.11 15.26 -9.15
CA GLY A 430 -9.21 16.72 -9.20
C GLY A 430 -8.65 17.24 -10.52
N TYR A 431 -9.41 17.08 -11.59
CA TYR A 431 -8.92 17.43 -12.92
C TYR A 431 -9.10 18.91 -13.25
N ARG A 432 -8.10 19.49 -13.88
CA ARG A 432 -8.14 20.85 -14.39
C ARG A 432 -8.02 20.86 -15.91
N TRP A 433 -8.84 21.72 -16.51
CA TRP A 433 -8.76 22.13 -17.90
C TRP A 433 -7.59 23.10 -18.04
N THR A 434 -6.59 22.74 -18.84
CA THR A 434 -5.47 23.64 -19.16
C THR A 434 -5.38 23.80 -20.66
N GLY A 435 -5.49 25.05 -21.12
CA GLY A 435 -5.23 25.47 -22.49
C GLY A 435 -6.37 25.36 -23.50
N VAL A 436 -6.29 26.25 -24.50
CA VAL A 436 -7.16 26.34 -25.67
C VAL A 436 -6.55 25.55 -26.83
N ILE A 437 -5.22 25.62 -27.00
CA ILE A 437 -4.47 24.96 -28.09
C ILE A 437 -4.07 23.55 -27.70
N VAL A 438 -3.44 23.38 -26.53
CA VAL A 438 -3.03 22.09 -25.98
C VAL A 438 -3.96 21.74 -24.84
N HIS A 439 -5.19 21.39 -25.21
CA HIS A 439 -6.23 21.07 -24.26
C HIS A 439 -5.89 19.80 -23.47
N HIS A 440 -5.53 19.96 -22.20
CA HIS A 440 -5.11 18.85 -21.33
C HIS A 440 -5.93 18.82 -20.05
N TYR A 441 -6.42 17.63 -19.71
CA TYR A 441 -7.24 17.35 -18.54
C TYR A 441 -6.43 16.50 -17.54
N THR A 442 -5.86 17.13 -16.52
CA THR A 442 -4.92 16.47 -15.59
C THR A 442 -5.11 16.88 -14.15
N ASN A 443 -4.68 16.00 -13.22
CA ASN A 443 -4.61 16.33 -11.81
C ASN A 443 -3.53 17.39 -11.62
N SER A 444 -3.94 18.53 -11.09
CA SER A 444 -3.06 19.68 -10.91
C SER A 444 -2.88 19.96 -9.42
N ILE A 445 -1.77 20.59 -9.03
CA ILE A 445 -1.56 21.07 -7.66
C ILE A 445 -2.73 21.96 -7.22
N TYR A 446 -3.24 22.76 -8.17
CA TYR A 446 -4.32 23.70 -7.94
C TYR A 446 -5.66 23.01 -7.65
N ASN A 447 -6.02 21.97 -8.42
CA ASN A 447 -7.31 21.29 -8.30
C ASN A 447 -7.27 20.03 -7.45
N VAL A 448 -6.10 19.62 -6.94
CA VAL A 448 -6.05 18.42 -6.09
C VAL A 448 -7.04 18.56 -4.92
N TYR A 449 -7.15 19.76 -4.35
CA TYR A 449 -8.01 20.09 -3.20
C TYR A 449 -9.52 19.97 -3.47
N THR A 450 -9.99 19.95 -4.73
CA THR A 450 -11.42 20.02 -5.03
C THR A 450 -12.20 18.77 -4.60
N ASN A 451 -11.54 17.62 -4.57
CA ASN A 451 -12.13 16.33 -4.20
C ASN A 451 -11.53 15.78 -2.90
N GLN A 452 -11.09 16.66 -2.00
CA GLN A 452 -10.57 16.24 -0.70
C GLN A 452 -11.61 15.44 0.10
N LEU A 453 -11.16 14.29 0.61
CA LEU A 453 -11.93 13.47 1.51
C LEU A 453 -11.21 13.36 2.86
N ASN A 454 -12.00 13.29 3.92
CA ASN A 454 -11.48 12.90 5.23
C ASN A 454 -10.97 11.45 5.17
N SER A 455 -9.82 11.16 5.79
CA SER A 455 -9.24 9.81 5.86
C SER A 455 -10.24 8.74 6.33
N LEU A 456 -11.17 9.07 7.24
CA LEU A 456 -12.23 8.14 7.67
C LEU A 456 -13.26 7.86 6.56
N SER A 457 -13.72 8.91 5.87
CA SER A 457 -14.67 8.78 4.74
C SER A 457 -14.04 7.98 3.61
N LEU A 458 -12.77 8.25 3.33
CA LEU A 458 -11.98 7.54 2.35
C LEU A 458 -11.80 6.06 2.72
N TYR A 459 -11.48 5.76 3.99
CA TYR A 459 -11.43 4.38 4.48
C TYR A 459 -12.74 3.66 4.22
N TRP A 460 -13.87 4.28 4.57
CA TRP A 460 -15.18 3.66 4.40
C TRP A 460 -15.55 3.42 2.93
N ARG A 461 -15.25 4.38 2.04
CA ARG A 461 -15.49 4.23 0.59
C ARG A 461 -14.66 3.12 -0.05
N LEU A 462 -13.40 2.97 0.36
CA LEU A 462 -12.48 2.01 -0.22
C LEU A 462 -12.59 0.62 0.41
N PHE A 463 -12.73 0.55 1.73
CA PHE A 463 -12.62 -0.68 2.50
C PHE A 463 -13.89 -1.04 3.27
N GLY A 464 -14.84 -0.12 3.48
CA GLY A 464 -16.00 -0.36 4.36
C GLY A 464 -16.81 -1.60 4.01
N VAL A 465 -17.09 -1.84 2.72
CA VAL A 465 -17.77 -3.05 2.25
C VAL A 465 -16.95 -4.30 2.58
N PHE A 466 -15.65 -4.27 2.33
CA PHE A 466 -14.77 -5.40 2.67
C PHE A 466 -14.75 -5.65 4.18
N THR A 467 -14.60 -4.59 4.98
CA THR A 467 -14.53 -4.66 6.44
C THR A 467 -15.83 -5.22 7.05
N LEU A 468 -16.99 -5.04 6.41
CA LEU A 468 -18.27 -5.61 6.84
C LEU A 468 -18.54 -7.02 6.30
N VAL A 469 -18.33 -7.22 4.99
CA VAL A 469 -18.72 -8.47 4.30
C VAL A 469 -17.70 -9.58 4.54
N SER A 470 -16.41 -9.27 4.52
CA SER A 470 -15.35 -10.27 4.66
C SER A 470 -15.48 -11.09 5.95
N PRO A 471 -15.60 -10.46 7.14
CA PRO A 471 -15.67 -11.24 8.36
C PRO A 471 -17.04 -11.92 8.54
N LEU A 472 -18.13 -11.41 7.93
CA LEU A 472 -19.43 -12.11 7.88
C LEU A 472 -19.38 -13.38 7.01
N VAL A 473 -18.74 -13.30 5.83
CA VAL A 473 -18.50 -14.45 4.95
C VAL A 473 -17.61 -15.47 5.65
N ILE A 474 -16.58 -15.03 6.37
CA ILE A 474 -15.69 -15.96 7.06
C ILE A 474 -16.38 -16.60 8.28
N PHE A 475 -17.22 -15.84 8.99
CA PHE A 475 -18.05 -16.39 10.06
C PHE A 475 -18.99 -17.47 9.54
N THR A 476 -19.72 -17.18 8.45
CA THR A 476 -20.65 -18.15 7.83
C THR A 476 -19.93 -19.38 7.28
N LEU A 477 -18.82 -19.21 6.56
CA LEU A 477 -17.98 -20.33 6.09
C LEU A 477 -17.42 -21.14 7.26
N SER A 478 -17.04 -20.49 8.35
CA SER A 478 -16.56 -21.18 9.54
C SER A 478 -17.65 -21.93 10.28
N ALA A 479 -18.86 -21.37 10.35
CA ALA A 479 -20.03 -22.05 10.90
C ALA A 479 -20.39 -23.26 10.04
N LEU A 480 -20.47 -23.10 8.72
CA LEU A 480 -20.68 -24.17 7.76
C LEU A 480 -19.59 -25.25 7.88
N TRP A 481 -18.32 -24.87 7.99
CA TRP A 481 -17.22 -25.81 8.19
C TRP A 481 -17.39 -26.61 9.48
N ARG A 482 -17.73 -25.95 10.61
CA ARG A 482 -18.02 -26.64 11.87
C ARG A 482 -19.23 -27.56 11.80
N CYS A 483 -20.24 -27.22 11.00
CA CYS A 483 -21.41 -28.05 10.79
C CYS A 483 -21.15 -29.26 9.88
N THR A 484 -20.23 -29.13 8.93
CA THR A 484 -19.94 -30.15 7.90
C THR A 484 -18.74 -31.04 8.21
N MET A 485 -17.76 -30.49 8.93
CA MET A 485 -16.49 -31.14 9.25
C MET A 485 -16.30 -31.20 10.77
N GLN A 486 -15.86 -32.36 11.28
CA GLN A 486 -15.63 -32.58 12.72
C GLN A 486 -14.39 -31.86 13.28
N THR A 487 -13.80 -30.91 12.53
CA THR A 487 -12.61 -30.16 12.96
C THR A 487 -12.94 -28.68 13.15
N GLY A 488 -12.49 -28.09 14.27
CA GLY A 488 -12.82 -26.70 14.63
C GLY A 488 -12.23 -25.60 13.73
N SER A 489 -11.27 -25.91 12.85
CA SER A 489 -10.68 -24.97 11.89
C SER A 489 -10.05 -25.68 10.68
N ILE A 490 -10.05 -24.99 9.52
CA ILE A 490 -9.49 -25.48 8.24
C ILE A 490 -7.97 -25.62 8.33
N SER A 491 -7.30 -24.68 9.00
CA SER A 491 -5.85 -24.72 9.27
C SER A 491 -5.43 -25.98 10.00
N ALA A 492 -6.15 -26.32 11.08
CA ALA A 492 -5.87 -27.52 11.87
C ALA A 492 -6.15 -28.80 11.09
N TYR A 493 -7.16 -28.82 10.22
CA TYR A 493 -7.42 -29.95 9.33
C TYR A 493 -6.26 -30.15 8.33
N LEU A 494 -5.85 -29.09 7.62
CA LEU A 494 -4.78 -29.13 6.63
C LEU A 494 -3.42 -29.48 7.24
N LEU A 495 -3.12 -28.96 8.43
CA LEU A 495 -1.87 -29.18 9.14
C LEU A 495 -1.85 -30.48 9.98
N SER A 496 -2.98 -31.18 10.13
CA SER A 496 -3.02 -32.47 10.84
C SER A 496 -2.45 -33.63 9.99
N PRO A 497 -1.79 -34.63 10.61
CA PRO A 497 -1.32 -35.84 9.91
C PRO A 497 -2.48 -36.64 9.30
N VAL A 498 -2.26 -37.21 8.11
CA VAL A 498 -3.28 -37.91 7.31
C VAL A 498 -3.91 -39.09 8.06
N GLU A 499 -3.13 -39.82 8.85
CA GLU A 499 -3.55 -40.99 9.63
C GLU A 499 -4.61 -40.66 10.71
N ARG A 500 -4.75 -39.39 11.11
CA ARG A 500 -5.70 -38.97 12.17
C ARG A 500 -6.92 -38.21 11.65
N ARG A 501 -7.07 -37.98 10.34
CA ARG A 501 -8.21 -37.23 9.78
C ARG A 501 -9.56 -37.93 9.92
N GLY A 502 -9.57 -39.25 10.09
CA GLY A 502 -10.78 -40.05 10.39
C GLY A 502 -10.98 -40.37 11.88
N ALA A 503 -10.02 -40.04 12.75
CA ALA A 503 -10.03 -40.43 14.17
C ALA A 503 -10.33 -39.29 15.14
N ILE A 504 -10.40 -38.04 14.67
CA ILE A 504 -10.87 -36.91 15.48
C ILE A 504 -12.41 -36.90 15.42
N ARG A 505 -13.03 -37.89 16.08
CA ARG A 505 -14.35 -37.66 16.65
C ARG A 505 -14.16 -36.59 17.71
N ILE A 506 -14.62 -35.36 17.45
CA ILE A 506 -15.10 -34.53 18.55
C ILE A 506 -16.44 -35.14 18.96
N ASP A 507 -16.39 -36.29 19.63
CA ASP A 507 -17.51 -36.72 20.43
C ASP A 507 -17.65 -35.65 21.51
N CYS A 508 -18.80 -34.96 21.57
CA CYS A 508 -19.16 -34.04 22.64
C CYS A 508 -19.22 -34.71 24.04
N SER A 509 -18.72 -35.93 24.18
CA SER A 509 -18.74 -36.76 25.37
C SER A 509 -17.43 -37.51 25.64
N VAL A 510 -16.28 -37.05 25.14
CA VAL A 510 -14.98 -37.67 25.49
C VAL A 510 -14.44 -37.00 26.75
N LYS A 511 -14.24 -37.78 27.82
CA LYS A 511 -13.52 -37.40 29.04
C LYS A 511 -12.16 -36.79 28.66
N ILE A 512 -12.09 -35.46 28.67
CA ILE A 512 -10.89 -34.67 28.41
C ILE A 512 -9.94 -34.86 29.60
N SER A 513 -8.67 -35.22 29.35
CA SER A 513 -7.64 -35.17 30.39
C SER A 513 -7.40 -33.69 30.78
N PRO A 514 -7.68 -33.25 32.03
CA PRO A 514 -8.27 -31.94 32.29
C PRO A 514 -7.42 -31.09 33.25
N GLU A 515 -6.12 -30.91 33.01
CA GLU A 515 -5.27 -30.16 33.96
C GLU A 515 -5.04 -28.71 33.50
N LEU A 516 -4.46 -28.47 32.32
CA LEU A 516 -4.16 -27.08 31.92
C LEU A 516 -5.39 -26.27 31.45
N GLU A 517 -6.34 -26.89 30.73
CA GLU A 517 -7.55 -26.20 30.25
C GLU A 517 -8.45 -25.77 31.42
N THR A 518 -8.55 -26.61 32.46
CA THR A 518 -9.32 -26.32 33.67
C THR A 518 -8.64 -25.23 34.49
N ILE A 519 -7.31 -25.26 34.62
CA ILE A 519 -6.55 -24.19 35.29
C ILE A 519 -6.78 -22.84 34.62
N LEU A 520 -6.71 -22.77 33.28
CA LEU A 520 -6.95 -21.52 32.56
C LEU A 520 -8.41 -21.05 32.72
N ARG A 521 -9.37 -21.97 32.71
CA ARG A 521 -10.80 -21.65 32.89
C ARG A 521 -11.12 -21.16 34.30
N ASP A 522 -10.53 -21.79 35.31
CA ASP A 522 -10.80 -21.54 36.72
C ASP A 522 -9.88 -20.46 37.32
N SER A 523 -9.01 -19.88 36.48
CA SER A 523 -8.14 -18.76 36.85
C SER A 523 -8.92 -17.46 37.05
N THR A 524 -8.38 -16.54 37.85
CA THR A 524 -8.94 -15.19 38.04
C THR A 524 -8.96 -14.36 36.76
N PHE A 525 -8.12 -14.69 35.78
CA PHE A 525 -8.16 -14.12 34.43
C PHE A 525 -9.41 -14.50 33.63
N SER A 526 -10.22 -15.47 34.11
CA SER A 526 -11.51 -15.87 33.54
C SER A 526 -11.45 -16.16 32.04
N VAL A 527 -10.44 -16.93 31.61
CA VAL A 527 -10.22 -17.23 30.19
C VAL A 527 -11.45 -17.96 29.63
N PRO A 528 -12.10 -17.43 28.57
CA PRO A 528 -13.27 -18.08 27.98
C PRO A 528 -12.98 -19.53 27.56
N PRO A 529 -13.91 -20.48 27.74
CA PRO A 529 -13.67 -21.90 27.43
C PRO A 529 -13.24 -22.16 25.99
N SER A 530 -13.70 -21.33 25.04
CA SER A 530 -13.29 -21.39 23.64
C SER A 530 -11.81 -21.03 23.44
N ILE A 531 -11.30 -20.06 24.22
CA ILE A 531 -9.91 -19.60 24.18
C ILE A 531 -9.01 -20.59 24.91
N ALA A 532 -9.41 -21.06 26.10
CA ALA A 532 -8.66 -22.07 26.85
C ALA A 532 -8.44 -23.35 26.01
N ARG A 533 -9.48 -23.84 25.34
CA ARG A 533 -9.38 -24.95 24.37
C ARG A 533 -8.46 -24.66 23.19
N GLN A 534 -8.41 -23.42 22.74
CA GLN A 534 -7.57 -23.04 21.62
C GLN A 534 -6.09 -23.00 22.00
N ILE A 535 -5.78 -22.54 23.22
CA ILE A 535 -4.42 -22.51 23.80
C ILE A 535 -3.90 -23.94 23.98
N THR A 536 -4.71 -24.85 24.53
CA THR A 536 -4.32 -26.25 24.82
C THR A 536 -4.45 -27.21 23.64
N ARG A 537 -4.88 -26.72 22.46
CA ARG A 537 -5.13 -27.55 21.28
C ARG A 537 -3.85 -28.12 20.67
N ALA A 538 -2.75 -27.38 20.73
CA ALA A 538 -1.51 -27.74 20.07
C ALA A 538 -0.75 -28.77 20.91
N LYS A 539 -0.83 -30.05 20.53
CA LYS A 539 -0.22 -31.16 21.26
C LYS A 539 0.88 -31.86 20.45
N LEU A 540 1.95 -32.23 21.14
CA LEU A 540 3.03 -33.05 20.60
C LEU A 540 2.49 -34.44 20.21
N PRO A 541 2.92 -35.01 19.07
CA PRO A 541 2.34 -36.24 18.51
C PRO A 541 2.56 -37.48 19.36
N THR A 542 3.72 -37.54 20.03
CA THR A 542 4.21 -38.69 20.80
C THR A 542 3.81 -38.59 22.27
N THR A 543 3.93 -37.40 22.88
CA THR A 543 3.72 -37.21 24.31
C THR A 543 2.34 -36.67 24.67
N GLN A 544 1.55 -36.20 23.69
CA GLN A 544 0.25 -35.53 23.89
C GLN A 544 0.29 -34.30 24.81
N ARG A 545 1.48 -33.78 25.11
CA ARG A 545 1.70 -32.55 25.88
C ARG A 545 1.47 -31.33 25.00
N CYS A 546 0.93 -30.27 25.60
CA CYS A 546 0.77 -28.97 25.00
C CYS A 546 2.15 -28.41 24.59
N GLU A 547 2.25 -27.91 23.36
CA GLU A 547 3.51 -27.43 22.78
C GLU A 547 3.96 -26.12 23.43
N ALA A 548 5.13 -26.13 24.07
CA ALA A 548 5.72 -24.98 24.77
C ALA A 548 5.79 -23.70 23.93
N GLY A 549 6.12 -23.81 22.64
CA GLY A 549 6.19 -22.65 21.74
C GLY A 549 4.83 -22.00 21.48
N ASN A 550 3.76 -22.79 21.43
CA ASN A 550 2.40 -22.28 21.27
C ASN A 550 1.86 -21.72 22.60
N LEU A 551 2.12 -22.38 23.72
CA LEU A 551 1.81 -21.85 25.05
C LEU A 551 2.50 -20.50 25.31
N ALA A 552 3.78 -20.39 24.93
CA ALA A 552 4.55 -19.16 25.03
C ALA A 552 4.02 -18.06 24.10
N ALA A 553 3.57 -18.40 22.89
CA ALA A 553 2.96 -17.43 21.97
C ALA A 553 1.65 -16.85 22.51
N ASP A 554 0.90 -17.62 23.32
CA ASP A 554 -0.29 -17.16 24.04
C ASP A 554 0.05 -16.47 25.38
N GLY A 555 1.32 -16.37 25.74
CA GLY A 555 1.79 -15.58 26.89
C GLY A 555 2.13 -16.33 28.16
N LEU A 556 2.15 -17.65 28.12
CA LEU A 556 2.45 -18.44 29.29
C LEU A 556 3.96 -18.53 29.51
N VAL A 557 4.38 -18.28 30.75
CA VAL A 557 5.77 -18.30 31.21
C VAL A 557 5.87 -19.09 32.52
N CYS A 558 7.11 -19.45 32.89
CA CYS A 558 7.41 -20.07 34.18
C CYS A 558 8.04 -19.02 35.09
N LEU A 559 7.37 -18.65 36.18
CA LEU A 559 7.89 -17.75 37.20
C LEU A 559 8.55 -18.57 38.31
N VAL A 560 9.79 -18.24 38.67
CA VAL A 560 10.54 -18.97 39.69
C VAL A 560 10.67 -18.11 40.94
N TYR A 561 10.05 -18.58 42.03
CA TYR A 561 10.10 -17.98 43.36
C TYR A 561 10.89 -18.93 44.29
N GLY A 562 12.20 -18.72 44.39
CA GLY A 562 13.07 -19.66 45.10
C GLY A 562 13.04 -21.05 44.46
N GLU A 563 12.53 -22.04 45.19
CA GLU A 563 12.37 -23.43 44.70
C GLU A 563 11.00 -23.68 44.03
N VAL A 564 10.06 -22.74 44.12
CA VAL A 564 8.70 -22.91 43.60
C VAL A 564 8.62 -22.41 42.16
N HIS A 565 8.22 -23.30 41.25
CA HIS A 565 7.98 -22.98 39.84
C HIS A 565 6.49 -22.75 39.63
N VAL A 566 6.12 -21.56 39.18
CA VAL A 566 4.74 -21.12 39.05
C VAL A 566 4.40 -20.87 37.59
N LEU A 567 3.20 -21.27 37.19
CA LEU A 567 2.64 -20.91 35.89
C LEU A 567 2.21 -19.44 35.93
N GLY A 568 2.79 -18.64 35.03
CA GLY A 568 2.50 -17.21 34.94
C GLY A 568 2.03 -16.79 33.56
N PHE A 569 1.39 -15.63 33.52
CA PHE A 569 0.98 -14.92 32.33
C PHE A 569 1.79 -13.63 32.19
N ILE A 570 2.35 -13.35 31.01
CA ILE A 570 3.11 -12.12 30.78
C ILE A 570 2.34 -11.16 29.89
N ASP A 571 1.79 -10.05 30.38
CA ASP A 571 1.06 -9.07 29.55
C ASP A 571 1.71 -7.69 29.63
N TRP A 572 1.96 -7.06 28.48
CA TRP A 572 2.70 -5.80 28.37
C TRP A 572 4.08 -5.82 29.04
N GLY A 573 4.72 -6.98 29.11
CA GLY A 573 6.00 -7.18 29.79
C GLY A 573 5.89 -7.33 31.32
N LEU A 574 4.70 -7.21 31.89
CA LEU A 574 4.42 -7.49 33.30
C LEU A 574 4.05 -8.96 33.45
N TYR A 575 4.54 -9.60 34.51
CA TYR A 575 4.33 -11.02 34.77
C TYR A 575 3.43 -11.21 35.98
N PHE A 576 2.43 -12.06 35.82
CA PHE A 576 1.42 -12.34 36.83
C PHE A 576 1.33 -13.85 37.07
N PRO A 577 1.39 -14.33 38.32
CA PRO A 577 1.12 -15.73 38.63
C PRO A 577 -0.36 -16.04 38.33
N ILE A 578 -0.63 -17.25 37.81
CA ILE A 578 -2.00 -17.70 37.60
C ILE A 578 -2.56 -18.20 38.92
N GLU A 579 -3.59 -17.52 39.42
CA GLU A 579 -4.32 -17.87 40.63
C GLU A 579 -5.77 -18.23 40.32
N ASN A 580 -6.42 -19.02 41.18
CA ASN A 580 -7.85 -19.28 41.12
C ASN A 580 -8.64 -18.28 42.00
N MET A 581 -9.97 -18.35 41.94
CA MET A 581 -10.86 -17.51 42.76
C MET A 581 -10.68 -17.69 44.29
N LEU A 582 -10.01 -18.76 44.72
CA LEU A 582 -9.69 -19.04 46.13
C LEU A 582 -8.31 -18.50 46.54
N GLY A 583 -7.56 -17.86 45.63
CA GLY A 583 -6.21 -17.34 45.87
C GLY A 583 -5.09 -18.39 45.82
N HIS A 584 -5.39 -19.62 45.37
CA HIS A 584 -4.40 -20.67 45.18
C HIS A 584 -3.68 -20.49 43.84
N VAL A 585 -2.36 -20.67 43.83
CA VAL A 585 -1.53 -20.44 42.66
C VAL A 585 -1.24 -21.75 41.91
N ALA A 586 -1.19 -21.67 40.57
CA ALA A 586 -0.85 -22.80 39.71
C ALA A 586 0.66 -23.08 39.74
N VAL A 587 1.07 -24.19 40.36
CA VAL A 587 2.47 -24.64 40.48
C VAL A 587 2.79 -25.68 39.40
N ILE A 588 4.00 -25.60 38.83
CA ILE A 588 4.51 -26.50 37.79
C ILE A 588 5.44 -27.55 38.43
N HIS A 589 5.01 -28.81 38.39
CA HIS A 589 5.82 -29.97 38.78
C HIS A 589 6.20 -30.79 37.55
N GLY A 590 7.43 -30.59 37.06
CA GLY A 590 7.94 -31.25 35.86
C GLY A 590 7.17 -30.85 34.60
N SER A 591 6.29 -31.73 34.13
CA SER A 591 5.40 -31.48 32.98
C SER A 591 3.93 -31.28 33.36
N HIS A 592 3.60 -31.20 34.64
CA HIS A 592 2.23 -31.02 35.11
C HIS A 592 2.07 -29.66 35.80
N ALA A 593 0.93 -29.02 35.60
CA ALA A 593 0.56 -27.80 36.32
C ALA A 593 -0.73 -28.06 37.10
N ALA A 594 -0.81 -27.58 38.35
CA ALA A 594 -1.99 -27.70 39.20
C ALA A 594 -2.07 -26.55 40.21
N PHE A 595 -3.28 -26.17 40.64
CA PHE A 595 -3.45 -25.22 41.75
C PHE A 595 -3.02 -25.86 43.07
N ASP A 596 -2.06 -25.26 43.76
CA ASP A 596 -1.63 -25.69 45.09
C ASP A 596 -2.30 -24.84 46.18
N PRO A 597 -3.14 -25.43 47.04
CA PRO A 597 -3.79 -24.70 48.13
C PRO A 597 -2.82 -24.13 49.18
N LYS A 598 -1.57 -24.61 49.22
CA LYS A 598 -0.54 -24.12 50.15
C LYS A 598 0.22 -22.90 49.62
N VAL A 599 0.06 -22.57 48.34
CA VAL A 599 0.81 -21.50 47.69
C VAL A 599 -0.15 -20.39 47.26
N SER A 600 0.04 -19.22 47.84
CA SER A 600 -0.67 -17.97 47.51
C SER A 600 0.29 -16.92 46.96
N VAL A 601 -0.23 -15.90 46.29
CA VAL A 601 0.58 -14.77 45.80
C VAL A 601 1.33 -14.09 46.96
N VAL A 602 0.70 -13.96 48.14
CA VAL A 602 1.32 -13.39 49.34
C VAL A 602 2.55 -14.22 49.76
N SER A 603 2.39 -15.54 49.85
CA SER A 603 3.51 -16.43 50.21
C SER A 603 4.64 -16.42 49.17
N LEU A 604 4.34 -16.18 47.89
CA LEU A 604 5.36 -16.05 46.84
C LEU A 604 6.14 -14.75 46.96
N VAL A 605 5.46 -13.64 47.26
CA VAL A 605 6.10 -12.33 47.45
C VAL A 605 7.00 -12.32 48.70
N GLU A 606 6.66 -13.07 49.74
CA GLU A 606 7.51 -13.28 50.92
C GLU A 606 8.84 -13.98 50.58
N ILE A 607 8.85 -14.87 49.58
CA ILE A 607 10.08 -15.52 49.09
C ILE A 607 10.91 -14.52 48.27
N THR A 608 10.29 -13.88 47.28
CA THR A 608 10.94 -12.84 46.46
C THR A 608 9.91 -11.92 45.79
N ALA A 609 10.17 -10.62 45.85
CA ALA A 609 9.37 -9.62 45.14
C ALA A 609 9.63 -9.61 43.62
N CYS A 610 10.77 -10.15 43.17
CA CYS A 610 11.18 -10.19 41.76
C CYS A 610 11.47 -11.65 41.35
N PRO A 611 10.48 -12.41 40.86
CA PRO A 611 10.70 -13.77 40.41
C PRO A 611 11.61 -13.80 39.17
N MET A 612 12.39 -14.88 39.04
CA MET A 612 13.11 -15.13 37.80
C MET A 612 12.12 -15.65 36.74
N VAL A 613 12.15 -15.07 35.55
CA VAL A 613 11.27 -15.48 34.44
C VAL A 613 11.99 -16.47 33.54
N LEU A 614 11.46 -17.68 33.45
CA LEU A 614 11.93 -18.75 32.57
C LEU A 614 10.89 -19.08 31.49
N GLY A 615 11.37 -19.66 30.39
CA GLY A 615 10.48 -20.14 29.33
C GLY A 615 9.60 -21.29 29.80
N ILE A 616 8.38 -21.40 29.30
CA ILE A 616 7.51 -22.52 29.64
C ILE A 616 8.00 -23.84 29.02
N THR A 617 7.74 -24.96 29.70
CA THR A 617 8.01 -26.32 29.21
C THR A 617 6.78 -26.90 28.52
N ASP A 618 6.93 -28.09 27.91
CA ASP A 618 5.78 -28.82 27.39
C ASP A 618 4.94 -29.33 28.58
N LEU A 619 3.66 -28.93 28.65
CA LEU A 619 2.76 -29.21 29.77
C LEU A 619 1.67 -30.24 29.41
N GLY A 620 1.37 -31.16 30.31
CA GLY A 620 0.35 -32.21 30.22
C GLY A 620 -1.02 -31.76 30.71
#